data_AF-A0A2W4D133-F1
#
_entry.id   AF-A0A2W4D133-F1
#
_cell.length_a   1.000
_cell.length_b   1.000
_cell.length_c   1.000
_cell.angle_alpha   90.00
_cell.angle_beta   90.00
_cell.angle_gamma   90.00
#
_symmetry.space_group_name_H-M   'P 1'
#
loop_
_entity.id
_entity.type
_entity.pdbx_description
1 polymer ?
#
loop_
_entity_poly.entity_id
_entity_poly.type
_entity_poly.pdbx_seq_one_letter_code
_entity_poly.pdbx_strand_id
1 'polypeptide(L)'
;MEHVMTSVSVECARSLIADNAALSDVFPKQLASVDIWTRKAEDVLRLEAAGMSADHIAEELGLTRASVLRVFRFVERAAAG
;
A
#
# COMPACT_ATOMS: atom_id res chain seq x y z
N MET A 1 3.52 12.84 39.76
CA MET A 1 3.68 11.40 40.03
C MET A 1 2.38 10.78 39.57
N GLU A 2 2.32 9.96 38.54
CA GLU A 2 3.31 9.16 37.84
C GLU A 2 2.57 8.52 36.67
N HIS A 3 3.25 8.42 35.53
CA HIS A 3 2.75 7.69 34.38
C HIS A 3 2.82 6.19 34.70
N VAL A 4 1.71 5.46 34.58
CA VAL A 4 1.72 4.01 34.54
C VAL A 4 1.18 3.53 33.21
N MET A 5 2.03 2.73 32.59
CA MET A 5 1.99 2.16 31.26
C MET A 5 1.26 0.80 31.27
N THR A 6 0.83 0.36 30.09
CA THR A 6 0.41 -1.02 29.70
C THR A 6 -1.02 -1.42 30.11
N SER A 7 -1.88 -1.97 29.24
CA SER A 7 -1.63 -3.16 28.45
C SER A 7 -2.50 -3.25 27.19
N VAL A 8 -1.82 -3.69 26.13
CA VAL A 8 -2.25 -4.41 24.93
C VAL A 8 -3.67 -5.00 24.98
N SER A 9 -4.52 -4.63 24.02
CA SER A 9 -5.46 -5.58 23.41
C SER A 9 -5.48 -5.31 21.91
N VAL A 10 -4.70 -6.13 21.22
CA VAL A 10 -4.88 -6.47 19.81
C VAL A 10 -6.26 -7.14 19.67
N GLU A 11 -6.81 -7.09 18.46
CA GLU A 11 -8.09 -7.68 18.02
C GLU A 11 -9.34 -6.80 18.18
N CYS A 12 -9.86 -6.29 17.07
CA CYS A 12 -10.91 -6.99 16.34
C CYS A 12 -11.34 -6.21 15.09
N ALA A 13 -11.51 -6.96 14.00
CA ALA A 13 -11.94 -6.50 12.70
C ALA A 13 -13.18 -5.59 12.75
N ARG A 14 -13.10 -4.40 12.14
CA ARG A 14 -14.29 -3.63 11.75
C ARG A 14 -14.29 -3.40 10.25
N SER A 15 -14.90 -4.38 9.59
CA SER A 15 -15.60 -4.21 8.32
C SER A 15 -16.48 -2.96 8.37
N LEU A 16 -16.26 -2.00 7.46
CA LEU A 16 -17.26 -1.12 6.84
C LEU A 16 -16.57 0.01 6.05
N ILE A 17 -16.22 -0.27 4.79
CA ILE A 17 -16.12 0.78 3.77
C ILE A 17 -17.05 0.39 2.62
N ALA A 18 -18.32 0.22 2.98
CA ALA A 18 -19.45 0.35 2.07
C ALA A 18 -20.11 1.74 2.21
N ASP A 19 -19.58 2.62 3.07
CA ASP A 19 -20.28 3.86 3.44
C ASP A 19 -19.29 5.02 3.68
N ASN A 20 -18.41 5.32 2.71
CA ASN A 20 -17.63 6.56 2.71
C ASN A 20 -18.37 7.66 1.91
N ALA A 21 -19.67 7.79 2.11
CA ALA A 21 -20.47 8.89 1.57
C ALA A 21 -20.54 10.11 2.52
N ALA A 22 -19.95 10.06 3.72
CA ALA A 22 -20.26 11.04 4.77
C ALA A 22 -19.08 11.52 5.63
N LEU A 23 -17.87 11.68 5.08
CA LEU A 23 -16.79 12.35 5.82
C LEU A 23 -15.94 13.28 4.94
N SER A 24 -16.60 14.29 4.35
CA SER A 24 -15.92 15.54 4.02
C SER A 24 -15.54 16.23 5.33
N ASP A 25 -14.26 16.47 5.58
CA ASP A 25 -13.78 17.84 5.82
C ASP A 25 -12.26 17.93 6.01
N VAL A 26 -11.54 16.89 6.45
CA VAL A 26 -10.10 17.02 6.68
C VAL A 26 -9.40 15.70 6.38
N PHE A 27 -8.97 15.46 5.13
CA PHE A 27 -7.77 14.67 4.72
C PHE A 27 -7.77 14.40 3.18
N PRO A 28 -7.67 15.41 2.28
CA PRO A 28 -7.83 15.14 0.84
C PRO A 28 -6.55 14.70 0.11
N LYS A 29 -5.37 14.69 0.76
CA LYS A 29 -4.09 14.46 0.04
C LYS A 29 -3.44 13.11 0.31
N GLN A 30 -3.68 12.52 1.48
CA GLN A 30 -3.10 11.23 1.86
C GLN A 30 -3.87 10.05 1.26
N LEU A 31 -5.21 10.10 1.24
CA LEU A 31 -6.01 9.03 0.61
C LEU A 31 -5.74 8.93 -0.89
N ALA A 32 -5.74 10.05 -1.62
CA ALA A 32 -5.43 10.05 -3.05
C ALA A 32 -4.00 9.53 -3.33
N SER A 33 -3.02 9.88 -2.49
CA SER A 33 -1.64 9.42 -2.67
C SER A 33 -1.44 7.94 -2.34
N VAL A 34 -2.20 7.40 -1.37
CA VAL A 34 -2.21 5.97 -1.06
C VAL A 34 -2.86 5.21 -2.21
N ASP A 35 -3.99 5.70 -2.72
CA ASP A 35 -4.73 5.09 -3.83
C ASP A 35 -3.87 4.99 -5.11
N ILE A 36 -3.17 6.08 -5.43
CA ILE A 36 -2.24 6.12 -6.58
C ILE A 36 -1.08 5.13 -6.40
N TRP A 37 -0.56 4.96 -5.19
CA TRP A 37 0.54 4.03 -4.92
C TRP A 37 0.07 2.58 -4.99
N THR A 38 -1.11 2.27 -4.45
CA THR A 38 -1.74 0.95 -4.53
C THR A 38 -1.97 0.57 -5.99
N ARG A 39 -2.58 1.45 -6.79
CA ARG A 39 -2.83 1.20 -8.20
C ARG A 39 -1.55 0.98 -9.00
N LYS A 40 -0.51 1.77 -8.73
CA LYS A 40 0.82 1.57 -9.36
C LYS A 40 1.48 0.27 -8.93
N ALA A 41 1.31 -0.18 -7.68
CA ALA A 41 1.81 -1.47 -7.23
C ALA A 41 1.09 -2.63 -7.92
N GLU A 42 -0.23 -2.54 -8.09
CA GLU A 42 -1.01 -3.53 -8.87
C GLU A 42 -0.55 -3.59 -10.32
N ASP A 43 -0.32 -2.45 -10.97
CA ASP A 43 0.20 -2.39 -12.34
C ASP A 43 1.62 -3.00 -12.42
N VAL A 44 2.50 -2.74 -11.44
CA VAL A 44 3.83 -3.37 -11.35
C VAL A 44 3.72 -4.89 -11.30
N LEU A 45 2.84 -5.43 -10.45
CA LEU A 45 2.66 -6.88 -10.31
C LEU A 45 2.04 -7.50 -11.56
N ARG A 46 1.12 -6.79 -12.24
CA ARG A 46 0.54 -7.26 -13.51
C ARG A 46 1.59 -7.37 -14.61
N LEU A 47 2.49 -6.39 -14.72
CA LEU A 47 3.55 -6.41 -15.73
C LEU A 47 4.65 -7.44 -15.38
N GLU A 48 4.96 -7.63 -14.09
CA GLU A 48 5.87 -8.69 -13.64
C GLU A 48 5.31 -10.08 -13.98
N ALA A 49 4.03 -10.32 -13.72
CA ALA A 49 3.35 -11.57 -14.10
C ALA A 49 3.30 -11.80 -15.63
N ALA A 50 3.37 -10.73 -16.43
CA ALA A 50 3.53 -10.81 -17.89
C ALA A 50 4.97 -11.14 -18.33
N GLY A 51 5.90 -11.32 -17.39
CA GLY A 51 7.30 -11.65 -17.64
C GLY A 51 8.19 -10.44 -17.94
N MET A 52 7.72 -9.22 -17.67
CA MET A 52 8.52 -8.02 -17.91
C MET A 52 9.62 -7.83 -16.87
N SER A 53 10.76 -7.29 -17.30
CA SER A 53 11.87 -6.97 -16.40
C SER A 53 11.57 -5.72 -15.57
N ALA A 54 12.18 -5.63 -14.38
CA ALA A 54 11.99 -4.49 -13.48
C ALA A 54 12.38 -3.13 -14.08
N ASP A 55 13.39 -3.11 -14.98
CA ASP A 55 13.78 -1.90 -15.70
C ASP A 55 12.69 -1.48 -16.69
N HIS A 56 12.18 -2.41 -17.48
CA HIS A 56 11.13 -2.13 -18.46
C HIS A 56 9.83 -1.68 -17.79
N ILE A 57 9.47 -2.30 -16.66
CA ILE A 57 8.32 -1.88 -15.83
C ILE A 57 8.51 -0.46 -15.30
N ALA A 58 9.74 -0.12 -14.88
CA ALA A 58 10.05 1.21 -14.39
C ALA A 58 9.89 2.27 -15.49
N GLU A 59 10.39 1.99 -16.70
CA GLU A 59 10.21 2.87 -17.86
C GLU A 59 8.73 3.02 -18.23
N GLU A 60 7.99 1.92 -18.34
CA GLU A 60 6.58 1.92 -18.77
C GLU A 60 5.65 2.65 -17.79
N LEU A 61 5.91 2.55 -16.49
CA LEU A 61 5.10 3.18 -15.44
C LEU A 61 5.62 4.55 -14.98
N GLY A 62 6.72 5.04 -15.57
CA GLY A 62 7.39 6.28 -15.17
C GLY A 62 7.87 6.23 -13.72
N LEU A 63 8.35 5.07 -13.28
CA LEU A 63 8.86 4.80 -11.95
C LEU A 63 10.39 4.67 -11.96
N THR A 64 10.98 4.65 -10.77
CA THR A 64 12.37 4.23 -10.63
C THR A 64 12.43 2.72 -10.42
N ARG A 65 13.51 2.09 -10.88
CA ARG A 65 13.80 0.67 -10.60
C ARG A 65 13.74 0.35 -9.10
N ALA A 66 14.21 1.27 -8.24
CA ALA A 66 14.15 1.13 -6.79
C ALA A 66 12.71 1.12 -6.24
N SER A 67 11.79 1.87 -6.86
CA SER A 67 10.36 1.81 -6.50
C SER A 67 9.75 0.46 -6.87
N VAL A 68 10.06 -0.08 -8.06
CA VAL A 68 9.59 -1.40 -8.50
C VAL A 68 10.08 -2.50 -7.56
N LEU A 69 11.38 -2.51 -7.23
CA LEU A 69 11.95 -3.49 -6.28
C LEU A 69 11.34 -3.41 -4.87
N ARG A 70 10.94 -2.22 -4.42
CA ARG A 70 10.25 -2.06 -3.13
C ARG A 70 8.87 -2.73 -3.14
N VAL A 71 8.16 -2.69 -4.26
CA VAL A 71 6.88 -3.38 -4.43
C VAL A 71 7.08 -4.89 -4.34
N PHE A 72 8.03 -5.46 -5.10
CA PHE A 72 8.31 -6.90 -5.05
C PHE A 72 8.66 -7.38 -3.63
N ARG A 73 9.57 -6.68 -2.96
CA ARG A 73 9.97 -7.02 -1.59
C ARG A 73 8.80 -6.98 -0.60
N PHE A 74 7.86 -6.04 -0.78
CA PHE A 74 6.68 -5.96 0.07
C PHE A 74 5.78 -7.18 -0.12
N VAL A 75 5.56 -7.60 -1.37
CA VAL A 75 4.77 -8.79 -1.70
C VAL A 75 5.44 -10.07 -1.22
N GLU A 76 6.74 -10.25 -1.46
CA GLU A 76 7.49 -11.42 -0.98
C GLU A 76 7.42 -11.56 0.55
N ARG A 77 7.57 -10.44 1.28
CA ARG A 77 7.47 -10.43 2.73
C ARG A 77 6.05 -10.72 3.23
N ALA A 78 5.03 -10.28 2.50
CA ALA A 78 3.64 -10.60 2.80
C ALA A 78 3.31 -12.07 2.51
N ALA A 79 3.95 -12.69 1.52
CA ALA A 79 3.77 -14.10 1.18
C ALA A 79 4.52 -15.06 2.12
N ALA A 80 5.58 -14.58 2.78
CA ALA A 80 6.41 -15.36 3.70
C ALA A 80 5.93 -15.37 5.16
N GLY A 81 4.85 -14.64 5.49
CA GLY A 81 4.23 -14.59 6.81
C GLY A 81 2.86 -15.25 6.83
#